data_AF-A0A388SZ33-F1
#
_entry.id   AF-A0A388SZ33-F1
#
_cell.length_a   1.000
_cell.length_b   1.000
_cell.length_c   1.000
_cell.angle_alpha   90.00
_cell.angle_beta   90.00
_cell.angle_gamma   90.00
#
_symmetry.space_group_name_H-M   'P 1'
#
loop_
_entity.id
_entity.type
_entity.pdbx_description
1 polymer ?
#
loop_
_entity_poly.entity_id
_entity_poly.type
_entity_poly.pdbx_seq_one_letter_code
_entity_poly.pdbx_strand_id
1 'polypeptide(L)'
;MTIRQGNALSPRGDSASDGTGESVPSGGSVPSVPVPSGGSVPPVPPVPPVPHTSDAPAGGADAPTVLCVRFRGAGGEAPDGAAYAGLLGMLGAFTPVVEAVGQDGALADVRGALRYFGRDAAGLASVIRVRALALYGVDCVIGAGPNPLLARMAAREAGPGTTVMVGDAAEFLAGRPVAALHGVGTATARALCGYGLDTVDRLAAAPLAVLQRILGARTGREVYEKAHGIDRTRVVPNAAARSVAAERAFPRDELDRDRHRRALLSLAGELGAGMRREGQVCRSLTLTVRYADRTTTTRTRVLSEPTAHSASLTGAAYRLLDALGLQRARVRALALRAEGLVPAERAARQLSFDPADDKARRLEAVADRARAKYGPRAVIPGSLAA
;
A
#
# COMPACT_ATOMS: atom_id res chain seq x y z
N MET A 1 -33.90 25.64 -29.15
CA MET A 1 -34.73 26.24 -30.21
C MET A 1 -34.15 25.77 -31.55
N THR A 2 -34.99 25.26 -32.46
CA THR A 2 -34.70 24.67 -33.81
C THR A 2 -34.07 23.26 -33.76
N ILE A 3 -34.72 22.10 -34.00
CA ILE A 3 -35.69 21.54 -34.98
C ILE A 3 -35.14 21.26 -36.40
N ARG A 4 -34.98 19.97 -36.72
CA ARG A 4 -35.47 19.21 -37.91
C ARG A 4 -35.17 17.71 -37.69
N GLN A 5 -36.13 16.81 -37.42
CA GLN A 5 -37.07 16.10 -38.32
C GLN A 5 -36.38 15.41 -39.51
N GLY A 6 -36.66 14.16 -39.92
CA GLY A 6 -37.63 13.09 -39.60
C GLY A 6 -37.11 11.83 -40.34
N ASN A 7 -37.72 10.65 -40.42
CA ASN A 7 -39.09 10.17 -40.28
C ASN A 7 -38.97 8.61 -40.30
N ALA A 8 -39.59 7.86 -39.36
CA ALA A 8 -40.79 7.00 -39.54
C ALA A 8 -40.55 5.70 -40.37
N LEU A 9 -41.14 4.54 -40.11
CA LEU A 9 -42.52 4.22 -39.73
C LEU A 9 -42.60 2.82 -39.07
N SER A 10 -43.43 2.70 -38.03
CA SER A 10 -44.15 1.48 -37.57
C SER A 10 -45.22 1.07 -38.64
N PRO A 11 -46.18 0.09 -38.51
CA PRO A 11 -46.87 -0.27 -37.25
C PRO A 11 -47.65 -1.62 -37.13
N ARG A 12 -48.38 -1.74 -36.00
CA ARG A 12 -49.62 -2.51 -35.69
C ARG A 12 -49.50 -4.05 -35.54
N GLY A 13 -50.21 -4.71 -34.60
CA GLY A 13 -51.22 -4.30 -33.61
C GLY A 13 -52.14 -5.48 -33.23
N ASP A 14 -52.73 -5.42 -32.02
CA ASP A 14 -53.99 -6.05 -31.53
C ASP A 14 -54.11 -7.60 -31.44
N SER A 15 -54.83 -8.24 -30.49
CA SER A 15 -55.64 -7.85 -29.31
C SER A 15 -56.27 -9.12 -28.65
N ALA A 16 -56.64 -9.02 -27.35
CA ALA A 16 -57.71 -9.74 -26.60
C ALA A 16 -57.53 -11.26 -26.33
N SER A 17 -58.02 -11.89 -25.24
CA SER A 17 -59.19 -11.64 -24.38
C SER A 17 -59.15 -12.36 -23.01
N ASP A 18 -59.85 -11.78 -22.02
CA ASP A 18 -60.68 -12.33 -20.92
C ASP A 18 -60.23 -13.41 -19.91
N GLY A 19 -60.62 -13.15 -18.64
CA GLY A 19 -60.92 -14.20 -17.65
C GLY A 19 -60.83 -13.83 -16.16
N THR A 20 -61.88 -13.20 -15.62
CA THR A 20 -62.51 -13.35 -14.27
C THR A 20 -61.72 -13.90 -13.06
N GLY A 21 -61.85 -13.25 -11.89
CA GLY A 21 -61.64 -13.93 -10.60
C GLY A 21 -61.47 -13.03 -9.38
N GLU A 22 -62.59 -12.76 -8.71
CA GLU A 22 -62.76 -12.07 -7.43
C GLU A 22 -62.15 -12.84 -6.24
N SER A 23 -61.47 -12.18 -5.29
CA SER A 23 -61.57 -12.40 -3.83
C SER A 23 -60.39 -11.78 -3.04
N VAL A 24 -60.75 -10.93 -2.08
CA VAL A 24 -59.90 -10.39 -1.00
C VAL A 24 -59.96 -11.36 0.19
N PRO A 25 -58.86 -11.56 0.94
CA PRO A 25 -58.96 -11.28 2.36
C PRO A 25 -57.79 -10.47 2.92
N SER A 26 -58.19 -9.63 3.87
CA SER A 26 -57.43 -8.88 4.86
C SER A 26 -56.55 -9.71 5.78
N GLY A 27 -55.47 -9.09 6.27
CA GLY A 27 -54.96 -9.32 7.63
C GLY A 27 -53.69 -10.17 7.72
N GLY A 28 -52.56 -9.53 7.99
CA GLY A 28 -51.31 -10.21 8.33
C GLY A 28 -50.24 -9.24 8.78
N SER A 29 -50.14 -9.05 10.10
CA SER A 29 -49.18 -8.19 10.79
C SER A 29 -47.73 -8.44 10.38
N VAL A 30 -47.00 -7.35 10.12
CA VAL A 30 -45.53 -7.31 10.05
C VAL A 30 -44.95 -7.51 11.45
N PRO A 31 -44.08 -8.51 11.71
CA PRO A 31 -43.34 -8.58 12.96
C PRO A 31 -42.11 -7.67 12.89
N SER A 32 -42.06 -6.74 13.84
CA SER A 32 -40.94 -5.86 14.14
C SER A 32 -39.69 -6.69 14.51
N VAL A 33 -38.60 -6.50 13.76
CA VAL A 33 -37.29 -7.09 14.09
C VAL A 33 -36.64 -6.26 15.21
N PRO A 34 -36.22 -6.87 16.33
CA PRO A 34 -35.54 -6.17 17.41
C PRO A 34 -34.07 -5.90 17.05
N VAL A 35 -33.60 -4.70 17.39
CA VAL A 35 -32.19 -4.31 17.34
C VAL A 35 -31.48 -4.89 18.58
N PRO A 36 -30.46 -5.73 18.46
CA PRO A 36 -29.66 -6.13 19.61
C PRO A 36 -28.60 -5.06 19.91
N SER A 37 -28.83 -4.36 21.02
CA SER A 37 -27.84 -3.58 21.74
C SER A 37 -26.82 -4.49 22.45
N GLY A 38 -25.53 -4.11 22.39
CA GLY A 38 -24.49 -4.59 23.31
C GLY A 38 -23.98 -6.02 23.09
N GLY A 39 -23.04 -6.21 22.16
CA GLY A 39 -22.31 -7.47 21.99
C GLY A 39 -20.87 -7.36 22.47
N SER A 40 -20.57 -8.01 23.60
CA SER A 40 -19.22 -8.34 24.08
C SER A 40 -18.38 -8.99 22.98
N VAL A 41 -17.09 -8.62 22.88
CA VAL A 41 -16.09 -9.37 22.11
C VAL A 41 -16.12 -10.84 22.56
N PRO A 42 -16.25 -11.84 21.66
CA PRO A 42 -16.23 -13.23 22.06
C PRO A 42 -14.83 -13.61 22.58
N PRO A 43 -14.74 -14.39 23.67
CA PRO A 43 -13.45 -14.82 24.20
C PRO A 43 -12.74 -15.74 23.19
N VAL A 44 -11.42 -15.56 23.10
CA VAL A 44 -10.51 -16.39 22.30
C VAL A 44 -10.68 -17.86 22.74
N PRO A 45 -10.90 -18.82 21.81
CA PRO A 45 -11.07 -20.22 22.16
C PRO A 45 -9.79 -20.77 22.82
N PRO A 46 -9.91 -21.65 23.83
CA PRO A 46 -8.75 -22.23 24.49
C PRO A 46 -7.90 -23.06 23.51
N VAL A 47 -6.59 -22.91 23.65
CA VAL A 47 -5.58 -23.59 22.83
C VAL A 47 -5.65 -25.10 23.09
N PRO A 48 -5.76 -25.96 22.05
CA PRO A 48 -5.75 -27.41 22.24
C PRO A 48 -4.36 -27.87 22.75
N PRO A 49 -4.28 -28.92 23.58
CA PRO A 49 -3.01 -29.43 24.09
C PRO A 49 -2.13 -29.92 22.94
N VAL A 50 -0.85 -29.52 23.00
CA VAL A 50 0.18 -29.84 22.02
C VAL A 50 0.51 -31.34 22.11
N PRO A 51 0.39 -32.13 21.03
CA PRO A 51 0.95 -33.48 21.02
C PRO A 51 2.48 -33.38 21.02
N HIS A 52 3.11 -34.01 22.00
CA HIS A 52 4.55 -34.21 22.02
C HIS A 52 4.92 -35.28 20.99
N THR A 53 5.10 -34.89 19.74
CA THR A 53 5.82 -35.70 18.75
C THR A 53 7.26 -35.21 18.67
N SER A 54 8.14 -35.95 19.34
CA SER A 54 9.59 -35.92 19.18
C SER A 54 9.92 -36.32 17.74
N ASP A 55 10.14 -35.32 16.87
CA ASP A 55 11.10 -35.34 15.76
C ASP A 55 11.07 -33.95 15.09
N ALA A 56 11.64 -32.96 15.77
CA ALA A 56 11.98 -31.69 15.14
C ALA A 56 13.35 -31.87 14.46
N PRO A 57 13.46 -31.76 13.12
CA PRO A 57 14.77 -31.75 12.49
C PRO A 57 15.54 -30.54 13.05
N ALA A 58 16.76 -30.80 13.52
CA ALA A 58 17.67 -29.77 14.01
C ALA A 58 17.80 -28.68 12.93
N GLY A 59 17.19 -27.52 13.17
CA GLY A 59 17.15 -26.42 12.21
C GLY A 59 18.57 -25.94 11.91
N GLY A 60 19.04 -26.19 10.70
CA GLY A 60 20.28 -25.63 10.18
C GLY A 60 20.24 -24.09 10.17
N ALA A 61 21.40 -23.47 10.00
CA ALA A 61 21.55 -22.02 9.99
C ALA A 61 20.65 -21.31 8.96
N ASP A 62 20.19 -22.02 7.93
CA ASP A 62 19.33 -21.50 6.85
C ASP A 62 17.83 -21.81 7.01
N ALA A 63 17.39 -22.33 8.16
CA ALA A 63 15.97 -22.56 8.39
C ALA A 63 15.16 -21.25 8.22
N PRO A 64 14.04 -21.28 7.47
CA PRO A 64 13.25 -20.09 7.23
C PRO A 64 12.58 -19.63 8.52
N THR A 65 12.96 -18.44 8.97
CA THR A 65 12.62 -17.91 10.30
C THR A 65 12.04 -16.51 10.26
N VAL A 66 12.11 -15.85 9.10
CA VAL A 66 11.50 -14.56 8.82
C VAL A 66 10.48 -14.73 7.71
N LEU A 67 9.27 -14.19 7.92
CA LEU A 67 8.23 -14.10 6.92
C LEU A 67 8.13 -12.65 6.41
N CYS A 68 8.08 -12.48 5.10
CA CYS A 68 7.67 -11.25 4.43
C CYS A 68 6.28 -11.47 3.84
N VAL A 69 5.28 -10.80 4.42
CA VAL A 69 3.88 -10.91 4.04
C VAL A 69 3.49 -9.67 3.25
N ARG A 70 2.82 -9.84 2.11
CA ARG A 70 2.19 -8.77 1.34
C ARG A 70 0.71 -9.03 1.18
N PHE A 71 -0.09 -8.12 1.70
CA PHE A 71 -1.54 -8.15 1.72
C PHE A 71 -2.11 -7.57 0.43
N ARG A 72 -3.04 -8.28 -0.21
CA ARG A 72 -3.78 -7.79 -1.38
C ARG A 72 -5.26 -8.09 -1.24
N GLY A 73 -6.08 -7.07 -1.45
CA GLY A 73 -7.53 -7.24 -1.52
C GLY A 73 -7.93 -8.05 -2.75
N ALA A 74 -9.19 -8.50 -2.78
CA ALA A 74 -9.75 -9.32 -3.86
C ALA A 74 -9.63 -8.70 -5.28
N GLY A 75 -9.44 -7.38 -5.39
CA GLY A 75 -9.19 -6.66 -6.65
C GLY A 75 -7.71 -6.40 -6.96
N GLY A 76 -6.77 -6.92 -6.17
CA GLY A 76 -5.33 -6.64 -6.28
C GLY A 76 -4.89 -5.30 -5.65
N GLU A 77 -5.81 -4.58 -5.04
CA GLU A 77 -5.56 -3.30 -4.36
C GLU A 77 -4.98 -3.52 -2.95
N ALA A 78 -4.25 -2.54 -2.44
CA ALA A 78 -3.75 -2.57 -1.07
C ALA A 78 -4.94 -2.45 -0.08
N PRO A 79 -4.87 -3.10 1.09
CA PRO A 79 -5.87 -2.91 2.13
C PRO A 79 -5.94 -1.43 2.55
N ASP A 80 -7.12 -0.97 2.97
CA ASP A 80 -7.23 0.34 3.59
C ASP A 80 -6.46 0.40 4.93
N GLY A 81 -6.27 1.61 5.45
CA GLY A 81 -5.46 1.81 6.66
C GLY A 81 -5.99 1.09 7.90
N ALA A 82 -7.31 0.91 8.02
CA ALA A 82 -7.92 0.24 9.17
C ALA A 82 -7.76 -1.28 9.07
N ALA A 83 -8.02 -1.85 7.88
CA ALA A 83 -7.78 -3.26 7.59
C ALA A 83 -6.30 -3.61 7.75
N TYR A 84 -5.39 -2.76 7.28
CA TYR A 84 -3.94 -2.98 7.44
C TYR A 84 -3.50 -2.98 8.90
N ALA A 85 -4.02 -2.05 9.72
CA ALA A 85 -3.75 -2.05 11.16
C ALA A 85 -4.28 -3.33 11.83
N GLY A 86 -5.46 -3.81 11.44
CA GLY A 86 -6.02 -5.09 11.91
C GLY A 86 -5.17 -6.30 11.49
N LEU A 87 -4.69 -6.32 10.24
CA LEU A 87 -3.82 -7.38 9.72
C LEU A 87 -2.48 -7.44 10.46
N LEU A 88 -1.88 -6.28 10.77
CA LEU A 88 -0.68 -6.22 11.61
C LEU A 88 -0.95 -6.70 13.04
N GLY A 89 -2.11 -6.35 13.62
CA GLY A 89 -2.54 -6.88 14.92
C GLY A 89 -2.70 -8.40 14.90
N MET A 90 -3.24 -8.95 13.80
CA MET A 90 -3.37 -10.40 13.59
C MET A 90 -2.00 -11.09 13.49
N LEU A 91 -1.02 -10.49 12.80
CA LEU A 91 0.37 -10.97 12.82
C LEU A 91 0.99 -10.90 14.22
N GLY A 92 0.69 -9.83 14.96
CA GLY A 92 1.11 -9.63 16.35
C GLY A 92 0.64 -10.75 17.30
N ALA A 93 -0.48 -11.40 17.00
CA ALA A 93 -0.96 -12.55 17.75
C ALA A 93 -0.14 -13.83 17.52
N PHE A 94 0.68 -13.89 16.46
CA PHE A 94 1.61 -14.99 16.21
C PHE A 94 3.01 -14.70 16.74
N THR A 95 3.49 -13.48 16.54
CA THR A 95 4.81 -13.05 17.02
C THR A 95 4.77 -11.57 17.42
N PRO A 96 5.41 -11.17 18.53
CA PRO A 96 5.53 -9.76 18.89
C PRO A 96 6.52 -9.01 17.98
N VAL A 97 7.32 -9.74 17.17
CA VAL A 97 8.38 -9.14 16.34
C VAL A 97 7.86 -8.91 14.92
N VAL A 98 7.04 -7.87 14.76
CA VAL A 98 6.42 -7.48 13.47
C VAL A 98 6.82 -6.06 13.09
N GLU A 99 7.46 -5.92 11.94
CA GLU A 99 7.77 -4.65 11.29
C GLU A 99 6.78 -4.42 10.13
N ALA A 100 5.98 -3.36 10.22
CA ALA A 100 5.21 -2.86 9.10
C ALA A 100 6.15 -2.29 8.02
N VAL A 101 5.96 -2.77 6.78
CA VAL A 101 6.77 -2.41 5.62
C VAL A 101 5.86 -1.81 4.55
N GLY A 102 5.88 -0.49 4.43
CA GLY A 102 4.98 0.22 3.51
C GLY A 102 3.52 0.14 3.98
N GLN A 103 2.60 -0.05 3.03
CA GLN A 103 1.15 0.01 3.27
C GLN A 103 0.45 -1.34 3.22
N ASP A 104 1.07 -2.30 2.54
CA ASP A 104 0.53 -3.62 2.30
C ASP A 104 1.48 -4.71 2.79
N GLY A 105 2.63 -4.36 3.36
CA GLY A 105 3.70 -5.30 3.66
C GLY A 105 4.01 -5.42 5.14
N ALA A 106 4.42 -6.60 5.59
CA ALA A 106 4.97 -6.80 6.92
C ALA A 106 6.15 -7.76 6.87
N LEU A 107 7.13 -7.54 7.74
CA LEU A 107 8.09 -8.55 8.13
C LEU A 107 7.73 -9.06 9.51
N ALA A 108 7.79 -10.38 9.68
CA ALA A 108 7.55 -11.04 10.95
C ALA A 108 8.69 -12.02 11.23
N ASP A 109 9.37 -11.85 12.36
CA ASP A 109 10.32 -12.84 12.86
C ASP A 109 9.55 -13.90 13.65
N VAL A 110 9.47 -15.10 13.10
CA VAL A 110 8.63 -16.18 13.62
C VAL A 110 9.41 -17.23 14.40
N ARG A 111 10.70 -17.02 14.69
CA ARG A 111 11.55 -18.01 15.40
C ARG A 111 10.92 -18.58 16.66
N GLY A 112 10.34 -17.71 17.50
CA GLY A 112 9.62 -18.12 18.70
C GLY A 112 8.28 -18.79 18.39
N ALA A 113 7.56 -18.29 17.39
CA ALA A 113 6.25 -18.78 16.99
C ALA A 113 6.33 -20.21 16.44
N LEU A 114 7.34 -20.55 15.64
CA LEU A 114 7.54 -21.91 15.11
C LEU A 114 7.55 -22.95 16.22
N ARG A 115 8.28 -22.66 17.31
CA ARG A 115 8.38 -23.53 18.49
C ARG A 115 7.08 -23.57 19.28
N TYR A 116 6.46 -22.41 19.52
CA TYR A 116 5.24 -22.29 20.30
C TYR A 116 4.05 -23.01 19.64
N PHE A 117 3.88 -22.85 18.33
CA PHE A 117 2.79 -23.48 17.59
C PHE A 117 3.10 -24.90 17.12
N GLY A 118 4.32 -25.39 17.30
CA GLY A 118 4.76 -26.71 16.82
C GLY A 118 4.62 -26.86 15.29
N ARG A 119 4.90 -25.79 14.54
CA ARG A 119 4.75 -25.73 13.08
C ARG A 119 6.02 -25.21 12.43
N ASP A 120 6.26 -25.69 11.22
CA ASP A 120 7.25 -25.10 10.34
C ASP A 120 6.75 -23.77 9.74
N ALA A 121 7.65 -23.04 9.08
CA ALA A 121 7.33 -21.73 8.53
C ALA A 121 6.27 -21.79 7.42
N ALA A 122 6.22 -22.88 6.64
CA ALA A 122 5.20 -23.10 5.63
C ALA A 122 3.80 -23.29 6.26
N GLY A 123 3.71 -24.12 7.30
CA GLY A 123 2.49 -24.33 8.07
C GLY A 123 2.00 -23.05 8.72
N LEU A 124 2.90 -22.26 9.32
CA LEU A 124 2.55 -20.97 9.92
C LEU A 124 2.08 -19.94 8.88
N ALA A 125 2.77 -19.86 7.73
CA ALA A 125 2.37 -19.00 6.62
C ALA A 125 0.98 -19.35 6.08
N SER A 126 0.67 -20.65 5.97
CA SER A 126 -0.66 -21.12 5.58
C SER A 126 -1.75 -20.65 6.54
N VAL A 127 -1.51 -20.78 7.86
CA VAL A 127 -2.46 -20.31 8.89
C VAL A 127 -2.66 -18.79 8.81
N ILE A 128 -1.58 -18.02 8.63
CA ILE A 128 -1.64 -16.56 8.48
C ILE A 128 -2.51 -16.17 7.29
N ARG A 129 -2.31 -16.80 6.13
CA ARG A 129 -3.10 -16.53 4.92
C ARG A 129 -4.57 -16.86 5.12
N VAL A 130 -4.89 -18.02 5.69
CA VAL A 130 -6.28 -18.41 5.98
C VAL A 130 -6.94 -17.41 6.91
N ARG A 131 -6.24 -16.94 7.96
CA ARG A 131 -6.78 -15.93 8.88
C ARG A 131 -6.96 -14.57 8.22
N ALA A 132 -6.02 -14.13 7.39
CA ALA A 132 -6.15 -12.87 6.66
C ALA A 132 -7.38 -12.88 5.74
N LEU A 133 -7.57 -13.99 5.02
CA LEU A 133 -8.71 -14.16 4.13
C LEU A 133 -10.03 -14.24 4.90
N ALA A 134 -10.09 -15.04 5.97
CA ALA A 134 -11.32 -15.25 6.74
C ALA A 134 -11.76 -14.02 7.55
N LEU A 135 -10.82 -13.28 8.14
CA LEU A 135 -11.14 -12.16 9.03
C LEU A 135 -11.26 -10.82 8.28
N TYR A 136 -10.50 -10.65 7.19
CA TYR A 136 -10.39 -9.36 6.51
C TYR A 136 -10.74 -9.43 5.02
N GLY A 137 -10.99 -10.61 4.45
CA GLY A 137 -11.23 -10.75 3.00
C GLY A 137 -10.01 -10.42 2.15
N VAL A 138 -8.81 -10.51 2.73
CA VAL A 138 -7.54 -10.11 2.11
C VAL A 138 -6.68 -11.34 1.87
N ASP A 139 -6.25 -11.53 0.62
CA ASP A 139 -5.29 -12.56 0.27
C ASP A 139 -3.86 -12.10 0.54
N CYS A 140 -2.94 -13.06 0.71
CA CYS A 140 -1.56 -12.80 1.08
C CYS A 140 -0.59 -13.50 0.15
N VAL A 141 0.43 -12.75 -0.26
CA VAL A 141 1.66 -13.27 -0.85
C VAL A 141 2.68 -13.37 0.28
N ILE A 142 3.29 -14.54 0.48
CA ILE A 142 4.24 -14.75 1.58
C ILE A 142 5.56 -15.27 1.04
N GLY A 143 6.65 -14.57 1.33
CA GLY A 143 8.01 -15.09 1.17
C GLY A 143 8.59 -15.43 2.52
N ALA A 144 9.30 -16.53 2.63
CA ALA A 144 9.99 -16.90 3.86
C ALA A 144 11.46 -17.20 3.58
N GLY A 145 12.32 -16.82 4.51
CA GLY A 145 13.74 -17.10 4.43
C GLY A 145 14.42 -16.99 5.79
N PRO A 146 15.72 -17.31 5.87
CA PRO A 146 16.46 -17.26 7.13
C PRO A 146 16.73 -15.82 7.61
N ASN A 147 16.54 -14.82 6.74
CA ASN A 147 16.74 -13.41 7.06
C ASN A 147 15.81 -12.49 6.22
N PRO A 148 15.71 -11.19 6.56
CA PRO A 148 14.84 -10.26 5.86
C PRO A 148 15.14 -10.09 4.36
N LEU A 149 16.41 -10.10 3.95
CA LEU A 149 16.81 -10.06 2.54
C LEU A 149 16.14 -11.17 1.73
N LEU A 150 16.34 -12.43 2.13
CA LEU A 150 15.85 -13.59 1.40
C LEU A 150 14.33 -13.71 1.48
N ALA A 151 13.73 -13.40 2.64
CA ALA A 151 12.27 -13.37 2.79
C ALA A 151 11.62 -12.34 1.84
N ARG A 152 12.21 -11.14 1.71
CA ARG A 152 11.73 -10.10 0.79
C ARG A 152 11.92 -10.49 -0.67
N MET A 153 13.00 -11.17 -1.02
CA MET A 153 13.23 -11.67 -2.37
C MET A 153 12.22 -12.77 -2.73
N ALA A 154 12.02 -13.75 -1.86
CA ALA A 154 11.00 -14.78 -2.02
C ALA A 154 9.59 -14.21 -2.19
N ALA A 155 9.24 -13.19 -1.41
CA ALA A 155 7.93 -12.54 -1.49
C ALA A 155 7.70 -11.80 -2.82
N ARG A 156 8.76 -11.41 -3.53
CA ARG A 156 8.66 -10.79 -4.87
C ARG A 156 8.38 -11.81 -5.97
N GLU A 157 8.82 -13.05 -5.79
CA GLU A 157 8.60 -14.15 -6.74
C GLU A 157 7.30 -14.88 -6.50
N ALA A 158 6.81 -14.84 -5.26
CA ALA A 158 5.54 -15.43 -4.91
C ALA A 158 4.39 -14.76 -5.70
N GLY A 159 3.57 -15.60 -6.33
CA GLY A 159 2.31 -15.21 -6.95
C GLY A 159 1.19 -15.00 -5.93
N PRO A 160 0.02 -14.47 -6.36
CA PRO A 160 -1.17 -14.34 -5.51
C PRO A 160 -1.53 -15.67 -4.82
N GLY A 161 -1.82 -15.63 -3.53
CA GLY A 161 -2.17 -16.80 -2.73
C GLY A 161 -1.04 -17.82 -2.49
N THR A 162 0.18 -17.57 -2.97
CA THR A 162 1.30 -18.52 -2.84
C THR A 162 2.25 -18.18 -1.72
N THR A 163 3.00 -19.20 -1.27
CA THR A 163 4.13 -19.04 -0.36
C THR A 163 5.39 -19.55 -1.04
N VAL A 164 6.44 -18.72 -1.07
CA VAL A 164 7.78 -19.14 -1.53
C VAL A 164 8.71 -19.22 -0.33
N MET A 165 9.40 -20.35 -0.21
CA MET A 165 10.30 -20.67 0.90
C MET A 165 11.73 -20.72 0.39
N VAL A 166 12.65 -20.02 1.04
CA VAL A 166 14.09 -20.15 0.81
C VAL A 166 14.65 -21.12 1.86
N GLY A 167 15.12 -22.27 1.38
CA GLY A 167 15.77 -23.30 2.21
C GLY A 167 17.29 -23.19 2.21
N ASP A 168 17.90 -22.97 1.04
CA ASP A 168 19.33 -22.74 0.87
C ASP A 168 19.55 -21.38 0.20
N ALA A 169 20.36 -20.53 0.84
CA ALA A 169 20.62 -19.18 0.37
C ALA A 169 21.45 -19.13 -0.92
N ALA A 170 22.44 -20.02 -1.05
CA ALA A 170 23.34 -20.07 -2.20
C ALA A 170 22.60 -20.58 -3.45
N GLU A 171 21.83 -21.67 -3.31
CA GLU A 171 20.98 -22.20 -4.38
C GLU A 171 19.94 -21.15 -4.82
N PHE A 172 19.28 -20.51 -3.85
CA PHE A 172 18.29 -19.50 -4.18
C PHE A 172 18.92 -18.31 -4.90
N LEU A 173 20.15 -17.90 -4.57
CA LEU A 173 20.79 -16.74 -5.20
C LEU A 173 21.48 -17.04 -6.53
N ALA A 174 21.79 -18.30 -6.81
CA ALA A 174 22.55 -18.72 -7.98
C ALA A 174 21.95 -18.22 -9.31
N GLY A 175 22.80 -17.73 -10.21
CA GLY A 175 22.42 -17.28 -11.55
C GLY A 175 21.58 -16.00 -11.60
N ARG A 176 21.19 -15.43 -10.46
CA ARG A 176 20.32 -14.24 -10.44
C ARG A 176 21.08 -12.99 -10.87
N PRO A 177 20.40 -12.03 -11.52
CA PRO A 177 21.01 -10.74 -11.80
C PRO A 177 21.22 -9.94 -10.51
N VAL A 178 22.31 -9.18 -10.43
CA VAL A 178 22.63 -8.32 -9.29
C VAL A 178 21.51 -7.32 -8.98
N ALA A 179 20.78 -6.88 -10.00
CA ALA A 179 19.62 -6.00 -9.84
C ALA A 179 18.45 -6.64 -9.06
N ALA A 180 18.40 -7.97 -8.94
CA ALA A 180 17.38 -8.66 -8.14
C ALA A 180 17.67 -8.62 -6.63
N LEU A 181 18.93 -8.41 -6.22
CA LEU A 181 19.30 -8.35 -4.80
C LEU A 181 18.57 -7.21 -4.08
N HIS A 182 17.89 -7.55 -2.99
CA HIS A 182 17.14 -6.56 -2.25
C HIS A 182 18.07 -5.52 -1.59
N GLY A 183 17.78 -4.24 -1.84
CA GLY A 183 18.59 -3.11 -1.39
C GLY A 183 19.77 -2.76 -2.29
N VAL A 184 19.94 -3.42 -3.45
CA VAL A 184 20.81 -2.93 -4.53
C VAL A 184 19.99 -2.01 -5.44
N GLY A 185 20.34 -0.73 -5.47
CA GLY A 185 19.67 0.27 -6.31
C GLY A 185 20.08 0.17 -7.78
N THR A 186 19.30 0.80 -8.67
CA THR A 186 19.58 0.80 -10.12
C THR A 186 20.94 1.39 -10.47
N ALA A 187 21.39 2.43 -9.75
CA ALA A 187 22.71 3.02 -9.95
C ALA A 187 23.85 2.07 -9.54
N THR A 188 23.72 1.41 -8.38
CA THR A 188 24.67 0.40 -7.89
C THR A 188 24.74 -0.79 -8.83
N ALA A 189 23.59 -1.30 -9.27
CA ALA A 189 23.52 -2.40 -10.25
C ALA A 189 24.19 -2.01 -11.57
N ARG A 190 23.91 -0.81 -12.10
CA ARG A 190 24.57 -0.31 -13.32
C ARG A 190 26.09 -0.18 -13.18
N ALA A 191 26.55 0.33 -12.04
CA ALA A 191 27.99 0.42 -11.76
C ALA A 191 28.64 -0.97 -11.79
N LEU A 192 28.06 -1.95 -11.09
CA LEU A 192 28.55 -3.33 -11.06
C LEU A 192 28.52 -4.00 -12.44
N CYS A 193 27.42 -3.86 -13.19
CA CYS A 193 27.31 -4.34 -14.57
C CYS A 193 28.40 -3.75 -15.48
N GLY A 194 28.78 -2.48 -15.28
CA GLY A 194 29.86 -1.83 -16.02
C GLY A 194 31.24 -2.49 -15.83
N TYR A 195 31.42 -3.24 -14.73
CA TYR A 195 32.62 -4.04 -14.45
C TYR A 195 32.42 -5.54 -14.72
N GLY A 196 31.36 -5.93 -15.42
CA GLY A 196 31.05 -7.34 -15.72
C GLY A 196 30.48 -8.13 -14.53
N LEU A 197 30.12 -7.46 -13.44
CA LEU A 197 29.49 -8.06 -12.26
C LEU A 197 27.96 -7.95 -12.38
N ASP A 198 27.40 -8.69 -13.34
CA ASP A 198 25.99 -8.70 -13.70
C ASP A 198 25.17 -9.77 -12.95
N THR A 199 25.79 -10.87 -12.50
CA THR A 199 25.15 -11.93 -11.72
C THR A 199 25.63 -11.99 -10.27
N VAL A 200 24.80 -12.55 -9.39
CA VAL A 200 25.14 -12.74 -7.96
C VAL A 200 26.34 -13.67 -7.80
N ASP A 201 26.49 -14.69 -8.63
CA ASP A 201 27.66 -15.60 -8.57
C ASP A 201 28.97 -14.87 -8.84
N ARG A 202 29.00 -14.03 -9.88
CA ARG A 202 30.17 -13.22 -10.22
C ARG A 202 30.48 -12.21 -9.12
N LEU A 203 29.43 -11.62 -8.54
CA LEU A 203 29.55 -10.70 -7.43
C LEU A 203 30.09 -11.38 -6.16
N ALA A 204 29.64 -12.60 -5.86
CA ALA A 204 30.10 -13.39 -4.73
C ALA A 204 31.56 -13.86 -4.90
N ALA A 205 31.94 -14.22 -6.13
CA ALA A 205 33.31 -14.59 -6.48
C ALA A 205 34.30 -13.41 -6.49
N ALA A 206 33.79 -12.18 -6.61
CA ALA A 206 34.64 -10.98 -6.63
C ALA A 206 35.29 -10.72 -5.25
N PRO A 207 36.59 -10.36 -5.21
CA PRO A 207 37.22 -9.99 -3.95
C PRO A 207 36.55 -8.75 -3.33
N LEU A 208 36.31 -8.78 -2.02
CA LEU A 208 35.68 -7.68 -1.29
C LEU A 208 36.36 -6.32 -1.57
N ALA A 209 37.68 -6.28 -1.65
CA ALA A 209 38.45 -5.05 -1.92
C ALA A 209 38.07 -4.41 -3.26
N VAL A 210 37.74 -5.21 -4.28
CA VAL A 210 37.28 -4.71 -5.59
C VAL A 210 35.93 -4.04 -5.44
N LEU A 211 34.98 -4.68 -4.73
CA LEU A 211 33.65 -4.12 -4.51
C LEU A 211 33.69 -2.83 -3.70
N GLN A 212 34.57 -2.76 -2.69
CA GLN A 212 34.79 -1.55 -1.91
C GLN A 212 35.40 -0.42 -2.73
N ARG A 213 36.24 -0.74 -3.71
CA ARG A 213 36.82 0.27 -4.61
C ARG A 213 35.82 0.81 -5.62
N ILE A 214 34.86 -0.01 -6.05
CA ILE A 214 33.79 0.39 -6.99
C ILE A 214 32.68 1.18 -6.28
N LEU A 215 32.22 0.69 -5.11
CA LEU A 215 31.00 1.19 -4.44
C LEU A 215 31.26 2.00 -3.17
N GLY A 216 32.51 2.07 -2.73
CA GLY A 216 32.89 2.57 -1.41
C GLY A 216 32.90 1.48 -0.33
N ALA A 217 33.64 1.72 0.75
CA ALA A 217 33.93 0.71 1.78
C ALA A 217 32.68 0.08 2.41
N ARG A 218 31.69 0.91 2.75
CA ARG A 218 30.44 0.47 3.39
C ARG A 218 29.54 -0.30 2.41
N THR A 219 29.16 0.34 1.31
CA THR A 219 28.25 -0.25 0.32
C THR A 219 28.85 -1.51 -0.30
N GLY A 220 30.16 -1.51 -0.59
CA GLY A 220 30.86 -2.69 -1.11
C GLY A 220 30.78 -3.88 -0.14
N ARG A 221 30.91 -3.64 1.18
CA ARG A 221 30.76 -4.69 2.19
C ARG A 221 29.33 -5.19 2.29
N GLU A 222 28.35 -4.29 2.32
CA GLU A 222 26.93 -4.65 2.40
C GLU A 222 26.50 -5.48 1.18
N VAL A 223 26.94 -5.09 -0.03
CA VAL A 223 26.63 -5.81 -1.27
C VAL A 223 27.31 -7.18 -1.30
N TYR A 224 28.57 -7.27 -0.86
CA TYR A 224 29.28 -8.54 -0.75
C TYR A 224 28.57 -9.53 0.18
N GLU A 225 28.17 -9.07 1.37
CA GLU A 225 27.44 -9.92 2.33
C GLU A 225 26.10 -10.39 1.75
N LYS A 226 25.34 -9.51 1.09
CA LYS A 226 24.08 -9.86 0.43
C LYS A 226 24.25 -10.88 -0.70
N ALA A 227 25.35 -10.81 -1.45
CA ALA A 227 25.65 -11.79 -2.50
C ALA A 227 25.89 -13.19 -1.94
N HIS A 228 26.31 -13.29 -0.67
CA HIS A 228 26.46 -14.55 0.06
C HIS A 228 25.20 -14.90 0.88
N GLY A 229 24.08 -14.24 0.64
CA GLY A 229 22.84 -14.45 1.40
C GLY A 229 22.86 -13.94 2.84
N ILE A 230 23.89 -13.18 3.23
CA ILE A 230 24.04 -12.67 4.59
C ILE A 230 23.35 -11.31 4.68
N ASP A 231 22.37 -11.22 5.59
CA ASP A 231 21.74 -9.97 5.98
C ASP A 231 21.75 -9.84 7.50
N ARG A 232 22.42 -8.79 8.00
CA ARG A 232 22.53 -8.48 9.43
C ARG A 232 21.36 -7.67 9.96
N THR A 233 20.46 -7.24 9.08
CA THR A 233 19.26 -6.48 9.45
C THR A 233 18.35 -7.36 10.31
N ARG A 234 17.85 -6.80 11.40
CA ARG A 234 16.84 -7.44 12.24
C ARG A 234 15.47 -6.85 11.90
N VAL A 235 14.43 -7.66 12.06
CA VAL A 235 13.04 -7.17 12.04
C VAL A 235 12.86 -6.31 13.28
N VAL A 236 12.58 -5.02 13.10
CA VAL A 236 12.40 -4.08 14.21
C VAL A 236 10.92 -3.77 14.37
N PRO A 237 10.29 -4.12 15.51
CA PRO A 237 8.89 -3.83 15.73
C PRO A 237 8.59 -2.34 15.55
N ASN A 238 7.61 -2.02 14.72
CA ASN A 238 7.17 -0.65 14.52
C ASN A 238 5.64 -0.59 14.35
N ALA A 239 5.09 0.60 14.45
CA ALA A 239 3.70 0.83 14.06
C ALA A 239 3.62 1.00 12.53
N ALA A 240 2.46 0.66 11.96
CA ALA A 240 2.14 1.01 10.57
C ALA A 240 2.46 2.49 10.33
N ALA A 241 3.23 2.76 9.27
CA ALA A 241 3.40 4.13 8.82
C ALA A 241 2.02 4.69 8.45
N ARG A 242 1.53 5.63 9.26
CA ARG A 242 0.27 6.32 8.94
C ARG A 242 0.48 7.02 7.60
N SER A 243 -0.42 6.76 6.67
CA SER A 243 -0.47 7.42 5.37
C SER A 243 -1.92 7.74 5.06
N VAL A 244 -2.12 8.87 4.39
CA VAL A 244 -3.45 9.31 3.97
C VAL A 244 -3.39 9.46 2.46
N ALA A 245 -4.32 8.82 1.76
CA ALA A 245 -4.39 8.84 0.31
C ALA A 245 -5.76 9.36 -0.14
N ALA A 246 -5.79 10.02 -1.29
CA ALA A 246 -6.99 10.44 -1.97
C ALA A 246 -6.82 10.16 -3.46
N GLU A 247 -7.86 9.62 -4.09
CA GLU A 247 -7.90 9.30 -5.51
C GLU A 247 -9.07 10.00 -6.20
N ARG A 248 -8.84 10.42 -7.44
CA ARG A 248 -9.87 10.91 -8.34
C ARG A 248 -9.79 10.15 -9.66
N ALA A 249 -10.83 9.37 -9.93
CA ALA A 249 -11.07 8.75 -11.23
C ALA A 249 -11.76 9.76 -12.17
N PHE A 250 -11.38 9.74 -13.43
CA PHE A 250 -12.04 10.53 -14.47
C PHE A 250 -13.17 9.70 -15.12
N PRO A 251 -14.29 10.34 -15.48
CA PRO A 251 -15.41 9.65 -16.14
C PRO A 251 -15.07 9.19 -17.56
N ARG A 252 -14.10 9.85 -18.20
CA ARG A 252 -13.53 9.48 -19.50
C ARG A 252 -12.02 9.64 -19.41
N ASP A 253 -11.30 8.84 -20.19
CA ASP A 253 -9.85 8.91 -20.25
C ASP A 253 -9.40 10.32 -20.65
N GLU A 254 -8.65 10.97 -19.75
CA GLU A 254 -8.36 12.39 -19.82
C GLU A 254 -6.94 12.65 -20.33
N LEU A 255 -6.83 13.56 -21.30
CA LEU A 255 -5.57 13.99 -21.92
C LEU A 255 -5.19 15.42 -21.55
N ASP A 256 -6.17 16.22 -21.11
CA ASP A 256 -5.98 17.62 -20.79
C ASP A 256 -5.18 17.80 -19.49
N ARG A 257 -4.01 18.43 -19.62
CA ARG A 257 -3.12 18.73 -18.50
C ARG A 257 -3.76 19.67 -17.48
N ASP A 258 -4.63 20.58 -17.91
CA ASP A 258 -5.31 21.50 -17.00
C ASP A 258 -6.35 20.78 -16.15
N ARG A 259 -7.04 19.78 -16.73
CA ARG A 259 -7.91 18.87 -15.96
C ARG A 259 -7.13 18.03 -14.97
N HIS A 260 -5.96 17.53 -15.34
CA HIS A 260 -5.08 16.82 -14.40
C HIS A 260 -4.65 17.73 -13.25
N ARG A 261 -4.24 18.97 -13.53
CA ARG A 261 -3.85 19.96 -12.51
C ARG A 261 -5.01 20.30 -11.58
N ARG A 262 -6.22 20.52 -12.10
CA ARG A 262 -7.43 20.72 -11.28
C ARG A 262 -7.72 19.53 -10.37
N ALA A 263 -7.61 18.30 -10.88
CA ALA A 263 -7.78 17.11 -10.06
C ALA A 263 -6.73 17.04 -8.93
N LEU A 264 -5.45 17.29 -9.23
CA LEU A 264 -4.39 17.31 -8.22
C LEU A 264 -4.58 18.41 -7.17
N LEU A 265 -5.05 19.58 -7.56
CA LEU A 265 -5.40 20.66 -6.63
C LEU A 265 -6.50 20.22 -5.66
N SER A 266 -7.56 19.59 -6.17
CA SER A 266 -8.64 19.03 -5.34
C SER A 266 -8.10 18.00 -4.36
N LEU A 267 -7.30 17.04 -4.86
CA LEU A 267 -6.73 15.96 -4.04
C LEU A 267 -5.79 16.49 -2.96
N ALA A 268 -4.93 17.46 -3.29
CA ALA A 268 -4.04 18.09 -2.31
C ALA A 268 -4.82 18.88 -1.24
N GLY A 269 -5.94 19.49 -1.62
CA GLY A 269 -6.87 20.14 -0.69
C GLY A 269 -7.51 19.14 0.28
N GLU A 270 -8.05 18.04 -0.26
CA GLU A 270 -8.68 16.95 0.50
C GLU A 270 -7.67 16.30 1.47
N LEU A 271 -6.45 15.99 1.00
CA LEU A 271 -5.37 15.44 1.83
C LEU A 271 -4.94 16.41 2.93
N GLY A 272 -4.70 17.68 2.58
CA GLY A 272 -4.28 18.69 3.53
C GLY A 272 -5.32 18.89 4.63
N ALA A 273 -6.60 18.99 4.27
CA ALA A 273 -7.69 19.12 5.23
C ALA A 273 -7.81 17.87 6.12
N GLY A 274 -7.65 16.66 5.56
CA GLY A 274 -7.64 15.41 6.32
C GLY A 274 -6.52 15.36 7.36
N MET A 275 -5.29 15.63 6.94
CA MET A 275 -4.14 15.65 7.85
C MET A 275 -4.27 16.71 8.94
N ARG A 276 -4.76 17.91 8.61
CA ARG A 276 -4.99 18.98 9.60
C ARG A 276 -6.07 18.63 10.62
N ARG A 277 -7.15 17.94 10.20
CA ARG A 277 -8.16 17.41 11.15
C ARG A 277 -7.57 16.42 12.14
N GLU A 278 -6.60 15.63 11.73
CA GLU A 278 -5.93 14.62 12.57
C GLU A 278 -4.67 15.15 13.29
N GLY A 279 -4.37 16.45 13.16
CA GLY A 279 -3.17 17.06 13.74
C GLY A 279 -1.86 16.47 13.19
N GLN A 280 -1.85 15.99 11.95
CA GLN A 280 -0.70 15.36 11.30
C GLN A 280 -0.10 16.26 10.20
N VAL A 281 1.17 16.02 9.88
CA VAL A 281 1.87 16.56 8.71
C VAL A 281 2.65 15.45 8.01
N CYS A 282 2.84 15.54 6.69
CA CYS A 282 3.56 14.51 5.92
C CYS A 282 4.97 14.93 5.54
N ARG A 283 5.87 13.95 5.42
CA ARG A 283 7.26 14.14 4.98
C ARG A 283 7.46 13.85 3.50
N SER A 284 6.61 13.01 2.91
CA SER A 284 6.68 12.67 1.50
C SER A 284 5.30 12.66 0.87
N LEU A 285 5.28 12.98 -0.42
CA LEU A 285 4.10 12.93 -1.27
C LEU A 285 4.37 12.01 -2.45
N THR A 286 3.49 11.03 -2.63
CA THR A 286 3.51 10.06 -3.73
C THR A 286 2.36 10.36 -4.69
N LEU A 287 2.67 10.48 -5.97
CA LEU A 287 1.70 10.58 -7.06
C LEU A 287 1.66 9.26 -7.83
N THR A 288 0.48 8.66 -7.90
CA THR A 288 0.21 7.48 -8.74
C THR A 288 -0.73 7.89 -9.87
N VAL A 289 -0.32 7.59 -11.10
CA VAL A 289 -1.10 7.83 -12.32
C VAL A 289 -1.52 6.48 -12.88
N ARG A 290 -2.83 6.28 -13.04
CA ARG A 290 -3.39 5.10 -13.72
C ARG A 290 -3.79 5.47 -15.13
N TYR A 291 -3.28 4.72 -16.10
CA TYR A 291 -3.53 4.96 -17.52
C TYR A 291 -4.74 4.16 -18.02
N ALA A 292 -5.18 4.47 -19.23
CA ALA A 292 -6.29 3.78 -19.91
C ALA A 292 -6.03 2.28 -20.14
N ASP A 293 -4.77 1.90 -20.34
CA ASP A 293 -4.30 0.51 -20.50
C ASP A 293 -4.21 -0.27 -19.18
N ARG A 294 -4.67 0.33 -18.06
CA ARG A 294 -4.59 -0.17 -16.68
C ARG A 294 -3.17 -0.27 -16.11
N THR A 295 -2.15 0.16 -16.84
CA THR A 295 -0.81 0.31 -16.26
C THR A 295 -0.79 1.48 -15.27
N THR A 296 0.18 1.46 -14.35
CA THR A 296 0.33 2.51 -13.34
C THR A 296 1.77 2.98 -13.28
N THR A 297 1.96 4.30 -13.18
CA THR A 297 3.27 4.88 -12.86
C THR A 297 3.16 5.61 -11.53
N THR A 298 4.12 5.35 -10.64
CA THR A 298 4.19 6.00 -9.33
C THR A 298 5.50 6.76 -9.18
N ARG A 299 5.42 7.99 -8.66
CA ARG A 299 6.57 8.82 -8.30
C ARG A 299 6.39 9.39 -6.91
N THR A 300 7.43 9.27 -6.09
CA THR A 300 7.47 9.80 -4.73
C THR A 300 8.47 10.94 -4.64
N ARG A 301 8.13 11.97 -3.87
CA ARG A 301 9.02 13.07 -3.52
C ARG A 301 9.02 13.29 -2.02
N VAL A 302 10.21 13.34 -1.44
CA VAL A 302 10.43 13.81 -0.07
C VAL A 302 10.34 15.34 -0.08
N LEU A 303 9.54 15.89 0.82
CA LEU A 303 9.38 17.32 1.02
C LEU A 303 10.56 17.85 1.83
N SER A 304 11.00 19.08 1.55
CA SER A 304 12.08 19.72 2.31
C SER A 304 11.70 19.92 3.77
N GLU A 305 10.40 20.16 4.02
CA GLU A 305 9.83 20.33 5.34
C GLU A 305 8.54 19.50 5.47
N PRO A 306 8.30 18.87 6.63
CA PRO A 306 7.03 18.19 6.87
C PRO A 306 5.88 19.21 6.87
N THR A 307 4.85 18.99 6.04
CA THR A 307 3.77 19.96 5.90
C THR A 307 2.42 19.31 5.63
N ALA A 308 1.35 19.97 6.08
CA ALA A 308 -0.02 19.69 5.67
C ALA A 308 -0.64 20.88 4.91
N HIS A 309 0.17 21.86 4.50
CA HIS A 309 -0.30 23.06 3.80
C HIS A 309 -0.72 22.72 2.36
N SER A 310 -1.96 23.02 2.00
CA SER A 310 -2.51 22.55 0.72
C SER A 310 -1.77 23.17 -0.47
N ALA A 311 -1.37 24.44 -0.39
CA ALA A 311 -0.58 25.07 -1.46
C ALA A 311 0.79 24.40 -1.68
N SER A 312 1.51 24.07 -0.59
CA SER A 312 2.79 23.35 -0.67
C SER A 312 2.62 21.96 -1.29
N LEU A 313 1.56 21.23 -0.90
CA LEU A 313 1.22 19.92 -1.42
C LEU A 313 0.85 19.99 -2.91
N THR A 314 0.05 20.96 -3.32
CA THR A 314 -0.29 21.20 -4.74
C THR A 314 0.97 21.49 -5.56
N GLY A 315 1.84 22.38 -5.08
CA GLY A 315 3.09 22.70 -5.78
C GLY A 315 4.04 21.50 -5.88
N ALA A 316 4.04 20.59 -4.91
CA ALA A 316 4.78 19.34 -4.97
C ALA A 316 4.15 18.35 -5.97
N ALA A 317 2.81 18.21 -5.96
CA ALA A 317 2.06 17.36 -6.87
C ALA A 317 2.24 17.77 -8.34
N TYR A 318 2.22 19.07 -8.64
CA TYR A 318 2.48 19.58 -9.99
C TYR A 318 3.89 19.26 -10.47
N ARG A 319 4.90 19.42 -9.60
CA ARG A 319 6.29 19.05 -9.94
C ARG A 319 6.44 17.56 -10.18
N LEU A 320 5.72 16.71 -9.43
CA LEU A 320 5.68 15.27 -9.66
C LEU A 320 5.02 14.93 -11.02
N LEU A 321 3.90 15.57 -11.34
CA LEU A 321 3.23 15.41 -12.64
C LEU A 321 4.12 15.84 -13.81
N ASP A 322 4.78 16.98 -13.67
CA ASP A 322 5.67 17.52 -14.70
C ASP A 322 6.89 16.60 -14.91
N ALA A 323 7.45 16.03 -13.83
CA ALA A 323 8.55 15.08 -13.90
C ALA A 323 8.19 13.72 -14.52
N LEU A 324 6.91 13.34 -14.51
CA LEU A 324 6.43 12.15 -15.21
C LEU A 324 6.40 12.33 -16.73
N GLY A 325 6.37 13.59 -17.21
CA GLY A 325 6.47 13.90 -18.64
C GLY A 325 5.44 13.15 -19.48
N LEU A 326 4.15 13.23 -19.13
CA LEU A 326 3.07 12.50 -19.81
C LEU A 326 2.98 12.89 -21.30
N GLN A 327 3.62 12.10 -22.17
CA GLN A 327 3.63 12.29 -23.64
C GLN A 327 2.28 11.90 -24.26
N ARG A 328 1.23 12.69 -24.03
CA ARG A 328 -0.15 12.40 -24.49
C ARG A 328 -0.72 11.07 -23.96
N ALA A 329 -0.25 10.62 -22.81
CA ALA A 329 -0.78 9.43 -22.16
C ALA A 329 -2.21 9.68 -21.67
N ARG A 330 -3.13 8.77 -22.00
CA ARG A 330 -4.52 8.82 -21.54
C ARG A 330 -4.60 8.42 -20.07
N VAL A 331 -5.00 9.35 -19.21
CA VAL A 331 -5.08 9.14 -17.76
C VAL A 331 -6.51 8.82 -17.35
N ARG A 332 -6.68 7.72 -16.63
CA ARG A 332 -7.98 7.27 -16.12
C ARG A 332 -8.19 7.67 -14.65
N ALA A 333 -7.13 7.71 -13.85
CA ALA A 333 -7.19 8.17 -12.47
C ALA A 333 -5.87 8.76 -11.99
N LEU A 334 -5.98 9.67 -11.02
CA LEU A 334 -4.84 10.23 -10.29
C LEU A 334 -5.06 10.00 -8.80
N ALA A 335 -4.03 9.49 -8.13
CA ALA A 335 -4.02 9.34 -6.67
C ALA A 335 -2.83 10.10 -6.07
N LEU A 336 -3.10 10.88 -5.03
CA LEU A 336 -2.08 11.46 -4.18
C LEU A 336 -2.06 10.75 -2.84
N ARG A 337 -0.87 10.56 -2.31
CA ARG A 337 -0.65 9.86 -1.04
C ARG A 337 0.38 10.59 -0.22
N ALA A 338 -0.02 10.98 0.98
CA ALA A 338 0.83 11.57 2.00
C ALA A 338 1.43 10.46 2.88
N GLU A 339 2.75 10.43 2.99
CA GLU A 339 3.51 9.42 3.72
C GLU A 339 4.43 10.06 4.77
N GLY A 340 4.88 9.25 5.73
CA GLY A 340 5.70 9.71 6.84
C GLY A 340 4.96 10.71 7.72
N LEU A 341 3.69 10.39 8.05
CA LEU A 341 2.87 11.25 8.89
C LEU A 341 3.45 11.33 10.31
N VAL A 342 3.64 12.54 10.77
CA VAL A 342 4.07 12.85 12.13
C VAL A 342 3.11 13.86 12.77
N PRO A 343 2.96 13.83 14.11
CA PRO A 343 2.19 14.86 14.80
C PRO A 343 2.76 16.24 14.47
N ALA A 344 1.88 17.18 14.12
CA ALA A 344 2.25 18.54 13.73
C ALA A 344 3.09 19.24 14.82
N GLU A 345 2.83 18.95 16.09
CA GLU A 345 3.55 19.49 17.25
C GLU A 345 5.02 19.06 17.31
N ARG A 346 5.37 17.90 16.74
CA ARG A 346 6.73 17.35 16.73
C ARG A 346 7.49 17.67 15.44
N ALA A 347 6.85 18.32 14.48
CA ALA A 347 7.47 18.67 13.22
C ALA A 347 8.21 19.99 13.33
N ALA A 348 9.52 19.97 13.12
CA ALA A 348 10.29 21.19 12.92
C ALA A 348 9.78 21.89 11.65
N ARG A 349 9.30 23.12 11.82
CA ARG A 349 8.82 23.99 10.75
C ARG A 349 9.80 25.14 10.60
N GLN A 350 10.16 25.48 9.36
CA GLN A 350 10.82 26.75 9.10
C GLN A 350 9.75 27.86 9.08
N LEU A 351 9.96 28.90 9.88
CA LEU A 351 9.13 30.10 9.80
C LEU A 351 9.44 30.81 8.49
N SER A 352 8.40 31.11 7.72
CA SER A 352 8.51 31.97 6.55
C SER A 352 8.29 33.42 6.98
N PHE A 353 9.10 34.33 6.46
CA PHE A 353 8.87 35.77 6.60
C PHE A 353 8.02 36.34 5.45
N ASP A 354 7.54 35.48 4.54
CA ASP A 354 6.66 35.88 3.44
C ASP A 354 5.22 36.10 3.93
N PRO A 355 4.71 37.34 3.89
CA PRO A 355 3.34 37.65 4.33
C PRO A 355 2.26 36.92 3.52
N ALA A 356 2.55 36.52 2.28
CA ALA A 356 1.61 35.78 1.43
C ALA A 356 1.40 34.34 1.92
N ASP A 357 2.44 33.66 2.39
CA ASP A 357 2.36 32.31 2.96
C ASP A 357 1.55 32.31 4.26
N ASP A 358 1.79 33.31 5.12
CA ASP A 358 1.03 33.47 6.37
C ASP A 358 -0.45 33.76 6.12
N LYS A 359 -0.76 34.60 5.13
CA LYS A 359 -2.15 34.88 4.73
C LYS A 359 -2.82 33.62 4.18
N ALA A 360 -2.14 32.85 3.33
CA ALA A 360 -2.66 31.61 2.77
C ALA A 360 -2.97 30.58 3.87
N ARG A 361 -2.08 30.43 4.86
CA ARG A 361 -2.30 29.53 6.00
C ARG A 361 -3.47 29.96 6.89
N ARG A 362 -3.60 31.26 7.18
CA ARG A 362 -4.75 31.79 7.92
C ARG A 362 -6.06 31.53 7.17
N LEU A 363 -6.06 31.72 5.85
CA LEU A 363 -7.21 31.43 4.99
C LEU A 363 -7.56 29.94 5.01
N GLU A 364 -6.58 29.04 4.97
CA GLU A 364 -6.83 27.58 5.07
C GLU A 364 -7.49 27.21 6.40
N ALA A 365 -7.00 27.74 7.52
CA ALA A 365 -7.58 27.47 8.84
C ALA A 365 -9.04 27.99 8.95
N VAL A 366 -9.37 29.07 8.25
CA VAL A 366 -10.75 29.59 8.17
C VAL A 366 -11.59 28.72 7.23
N ALA A 367 -11.06 28.35 6.07
CA ALA A 367 -11.73 27.49 5.10
C ALA A 367 -12.05 26.11 5.69
N ASP A 368 -11.15 25.53 6.49
CA ASP A 368 -11.36 24.25 7.15
C ASP A 368 -12.44 24.34 8.24
N ARG A 369 -12.46 25.43 9.01
CA ARG A 369 -13.55 25.69 9.97
C ARG A 369 -14.91 25.81 9.27
N ALA A 370 -14.95 26.50 8.13
CA ALA A 370 -16.15 26.59 7.31
C ALA A 370 -16.57 25.22 6.76
N ARG A 371 -15.63 24.40 6.28
CA ARG A 371 -15.92 23.04 5.78
C ARG A 371 -16.39 22.09 6.88
N ALA A 372 -15.84 22.22 8.09
CA ALA A 372 -16.28 21.43 9.24
C ALA A 372 -17.73 21.73 9.63
N LYS A 373 -18.15 22.99 9.51
CA LYS A 373 -19.50 23.45 9.90
C LYS A 373 -20.55 23.28 8.79
N TYR A 374 -20.17 23.51 7.53
CA TYR A 374 -21.11 23.61 6.40
C TYR A 374 -20.89 22.54 5.33
N GLY A 375 -19.97 21.60 5.56
CA GLY A 375 -19.67 20.50 4.66
C GLY A 375 -18.50 20.75 3.69
N PRO A 376 -18.02 19.70 2.99
CA PRO A 376 -16.76 19.73 2.24
C PRO A 376 -16.77 20.68 1.03
N ARG A 377 -17.96 21.03 0.51
CA ARG A 377 -18.13 21.97 -0.61
C ARG A 377 -18.35 23.42 -0.19
N ALA A 378 -18.36 23.72 1.11
CA ALA A 378 -18.62 25.08 1.61
C ALA A 378 -17.60 26.11 1.13
N VAL A 379 -16.33 25.69 0.98
CA VAL A 379 -15.25 26.53 0.44
C VAL A 379 -14.41 25.70 -0.51
N ILE A 380 -14.46 26.04 -1.79
CA ILE A 380 -13.64 25.44 -2.85
C ILE A 380 -12.70 26.50 -3.46
N PRO A 381 -11.47 26.12 -3.84
CA PRO A 381 -10.62 26.98 -4.67
C PRO A 381 -11.38 27.47 -5.91
N GLY A 382 -11.26 28.75 -6.25
CA GLY A 382 -11.99 29.34 -7.39
C GLY A 382 -11.72 28.65 -8.72
N SER A 383 -10.52 28.07 -8.90
CA SER A 383 -10.14 27.26 -10.06
C SER A 383 -10.86 25.90 -10.15
N LEU A 384 -11.63 25.52 -9.14
CA LEU A 384 -12.47 24.30 -9.10
C LEU A 384 -13.97 24.62 -9.14
N ALA A 385 -14.36 25.90 -9.18
CA ALA A 385 -15.76 26.34 -9.13
C ALA A 385 -16.46 26.38 -10.51
N ALA A 386 -15.87 25.78 -11.54
CA ALA A 386 -16.35 25.80 -12.92
C ALA A 386 -17.01 24.47 -13.33
#